data_AF-R7JPJ6-F1
#
_entry.id   AF-R7JPJ6-F1
#
_cell.length_a   1.000
_cell.length_b   1.000
_cell.length_c   1.000
_cell.angle_alpha   90.00
_cell.angle_beta   90.00
_cell.angle_gamma   90.00
#
_symmetry.space_group_name_H-M   'P 1'
#
loop_
_entity.id
_entity.type
_entity.pdbx_description
1 polymer ?
#
loop_
_entity_poly.entity_id
_entity_poly.type
_entity_poly.pdbx_seq_one_letter_code
_entity_poly.pdbx_strand_id
1 'polypeptide(L)'
;MDDRPIELLGCKLSADGLRLEGEPFSLLKDEERRGMEGQHWLKLGDYYYLIYSVNGCCGPKSDYAVSVARSKSLQGPYEKYEGNPILHGGDEIQSCGHGTVTTTPDGRMYYLCHAYFPGEDFFMGRQPILQELVLGDDAWLHFKDGETASTEHPLPLAGQVQQPLPDFYDDFTSDRLRVEWTWNYPFATPHIQLFGGRLSLSGEPKADAGAGTALCLRPVAADYTFETVLLNQNEARKGITMYGDDRNLLSITCRNNQLELSLRKDGKETPLAAPVILPIPERGETPVYLRLQVKAGCQYAFFYSLNGKDWTQIKQQVQNADLVQWDRVARPGLYYEGKTGEALFEYALMRNQQ
;
A
#
# COMPACT_ATOMS: atom_id res chain seq x y z
N MET A 1 -6.09 -27.29 2.86
CA MET A 1 -6.17 -26.66 4.19
C MET A 1 -6.71 -27.70 5.15
N ASP A 2 -6.39 -27.54 6.43
CA ASP A 2 -6.96 -28.31 7.53
C ASP A 2 -8.50 -28.21 7.52
N ASP A 3 -9.23 -29.28 7.87
CA ASP A 3 -10.70 -29.29 7.88
C ASP A 3 -11.30 -28.54 9.09
N ARG A 4 -10.46 -28.16 10.05
CA ARG A 4 -10.85 -27.38 11.22
C ARG A 4 -11.47 -26.03 10.82
N PRO A 5 -12.63 -25.65 11.38
CA PRO A 5 -13.21 -24.33 11.15
C PRO A 5 -12.28 -23.25 11.69
N ILE A 6 -12.36 -22.06 11.12
CA ILE A 6 -11.68 -20.89 11.67
C ILE A 6 -12.30 -20.58 13.03
N GLU A 7 -11.46 -20.21 14.00
CA GLU A 7 -11.89 -19.90 15.36
C GLU A 7 -11.25 -18.60 15.82
N LEU A 8 -12.08 -17.67 16.27
CA LEU A 8 -11.63 -16.46 16.95
C LEU A 8 -11.36 -16.82 18.41
N LEU A 9 -10.12 -16.63 18.84
CA LEU A 9 -9.65 -16.98 20.18
C LEU A 9 -9.36 -15.73 21.01
N GLY A 10 -9.60 -15.85 22.32
CA GLY A 10 -9.12 -14.92 23.33
C GLY A 10 -8.10 -15.61 24.24
N CYS A 11 -7.10 -14.89 24.71
CA CYS A 11 -6.21 -15.37 25.76
C CYS A 11 -5.70 -14.16 26.55
N LYS A 12 -5.50 -14.34 27.86
CA LYS A 12 -4.99 -13.29 28.71
C LYS A 12 -3.51 -13.08 28.41
N LEU A 13 -3.09 -11.82 28.26
CA LEU A 13 -1.68 -11.46 28.25
C LEU A 13 -1.20 -11.20 29.68
N SER A 14 0.06 -11.54 29.96
CA SER A 14 0.76 -11.08 31.16
C SER A 14 0.75 -9.55 31.26
N ALA A 15 0.96 -9.03 32.46
CA ALA A 15 0.94 -7.59 32.70
C ALA A 15 1.97 -6.81 31.85
N ASP A 16 3.07 -7.44 31.45
CA ASP A 16 4.10 -6.87 30.56
C ASP A 16 3.78 -7.06 29.06
N GLY A 17 2.73 -7.79 28.71
CA GLY A 17 2.33 -8.07 27.33
C GLY A 17 3.21 -9.06 26.58
N LEU A 18 4.17 -9.73 27.24
CA LEU A 18 5.19 -10.55 26.57
C LEU A 18 4.87 -12.05 26.52
N ARG A 19 3.85 -12.52 27.25
CA ARG A 19 3.44 -13.94 27.25
C ARG A 19 1.94 -14.09 27.45
N LEU A 20 1.43 -15.23 26.98
CA LEU A 20 0.07 -15.67 27.26
C LEU A 20 0.01 -16.27 28.68
N GLU A 21 -1.06 -15.98 29.41
CA GLU A 21 -1.36 -16.53 30.73
C GLU A 21 -2.65 -17.34 30.70
N GLY A 22 -2.54 -18.63 31.03
CA GLY A 22 -3.67 -19.57 30.97
C GLY A 22 -3.92 -20.10 29.57
N GLU A 23 -5.00 -20.88 29.43
CA GLU A 23 -5.38 -21.48 28.16
C GLU A 23 -6.17 -20.49 27.29
N PRO A 24 -5.95 -20.46 25.96
CA PRO A 24 -6.84 -19.76 25.04
C PRO A 24 -8.29 -20.26 25.16
N PHE A 25 -9.25 -19.36 25.05
CA PHE A 25 -10.67 -19.67 25.04
C PHE A 25 -11.32 -19.24 23.73
N SER A 26 -12.37 -19.95 23.34
CA SER A 26 -13.16 -19.67 22.14
C SER A 26 -14.04 -18.44 22.32
N LEU A 27 -14.02 -17.54 21.34
CA LEU A 27 -14.97 -16.43 21.24
C LEU A 27 -16.09 -16.78 20.25
N LEU A 28 -15.71 -17.19 19.03
CA LEU A 28 -16.61 -17.59 17.95
C LEU A 28 -15.94 -18.65 17.06
N LYS A 29 -16.76 -19.58 16.56
CA LYS A 29 -16.36 -20.58 15.57
C LYS A 29 -17.07 -20.32 14.24
N ASP A 30 -16.31 -20.41 13.16
CA ASP A 30 -16.79 -20.25 11.80
C ASP A 30 -17.32 -21.57 11.22
N GLU A 31 -18.38 -22.09 11.83
CA GLU A 31 -19.02 -23.35 11.40
C GLU A 31 -19.57 -23.26 9.97
N GLU A 32 -19.94 -22.05 9.54
CA GLU A 32 -20.46 -21.76 8.20
C GLU A 32 -19.34 -21.55 7.16
N ARG A 33 -18.07 -21.58 7.59
CA ARG A 33 -16.88 -21.37 6.74
C ARG A 33 -16.94 -20.09 5.91
N ARG A 34 -17.34 -19.00 6.56
CA ARG A 34 -17.42 -17.67 5.95
C ARG A 34 -16.10 -16.92 5.94
N GLY A 35 -15.02 -17.44 6.51
CA GLY A 35 -13.72 -16.75 6.55
C GLY A 35 -13.64 -15.73 7.68
N MET A 36 -14.06 -16.09 8.91
CA MET A 36 -14.05 -15.15 10.05
C MET A 36 -12.62 -14.70 10.43
N GLU A 37 -12.36 -13.39 10.45
CA GLU A 37 -11.07 -12.84 10.88
C GLU A 37 -11.18 -11.35 11.29
N GLY A 38 -10.05 -10.70 11.56
CA GLY A 38 -9.97 -9.25 11.71
C GLY A 38 -10.81 -8.70 12.87
N GLN A 39 -10.84 -9.42 13.99
CA GLN A 39 -11.74 -9.13 15.10
C GLN A 39 -11.28 -7.94 15.95
N HIS A 40 -12.26 -7.15 16.38
CA HIS A 40 -12.10 -6.08 17.35
C HIS A 40 -13.20 -6.21 18.41
N TRP A 41 -12.83 -6.05 19.69
CA TRP A 41 -13.77 -6.12 20.80
C TRP A 41 -13.90 -4.77 21.48
N LEU A 42 -15.11 -4.48 21.95
CA LEU A 42 -15.41 -3.31 22.76
C LEU A 42 -16.50 -3.65 23.78
N LYS A 43 -16.49 -2.96 24.92
CA LYS A 43 -17.53 -3.10 25.94
C LYS A 43 -18.42 -1.88 25.94
N LEU A 44 -19.72 -2.09 25.73
CA LEU A 44 -20.74 -1.04 25.78
C LEU A 44 -21.89 -1.51 26.67
N GLY A 45 -22.16 -0.76 27.74
CA GLY A 45 -23.14 -1.15 28.75
C GLY A 45 -22.86 -2.56 29.30
N ASP A 46 -23.87 -3.42 29.20
CA ASP A 46 -23.85 -4.79 29.72
C ASP A 46 -23.19 -5.81 28.78
N TYR A 47 -22.81 -5.40 27.56
CA TYR A 47 -22.34 -6.32 26.52
C TYR A 47 -20.88 -6.05 26.12
N TYR A 48 -20.17 -7.14 25.87
CA TYR A 48 -18.99 -7.20 25.03
C TYR A 48 -19.43 -7.43 23.60
N TYR A 49 -19.10 -6.52 22.71
CA TYR A 49 -19.30 -6.67 21.27
C TYR A 49 -18.01 -7.19 20.65
N LEU A 50 -18.16 -8.09 19.69
CA LEU A 50 -17.11 -8.60 18.84
C LEU A 50 -17.50 -8.26 17.40
N ILE A 51 -16.83 -7.27 16.84
CA ILE A 51 -16.91 -6.95 15.41
C ILE A 51 -15.85 -7.77 14.71
N TYR A 52 -16.21 -8.45 13.64
CA TYR A 52 -15.31 -9.32 12.88
C TYR A 52 -15.65 -9.28 11.41
N SER A 53 -14.71 -9.66 10.56
CA SER A 53 -14.89 -9.67 9.12
C SER A 53 -15.18 -11.07 8.62
N VAL A 54 -15.89 -11.14 7.51
CA VAL A 54 -16.31 -12.37 6.83
C VAL A 54 -16.20 -12.18 5.32
N ASN A 55 -16.37 -13.29 4.61
CA ASN A 55 -16.22 -13.46 3.18
C ASN A 55 -14.76 -13.26 2.71
N GLY A 56 -14.55 -13.11 1.40
CA GLY A 56 -13.23 -13.13 0.79
C GLY A 56 -12.55 -11.76 0.75
N CYS A 57 -11.47 -11.60 1.52
CA CYS A 57 -10.36 -10.73 1.12
C CYS A 57 -9.35 -11.56 0.32
N CYS A 58 -8.73 -11.09 -0.77
CA CYS A 58 -8.67 -9.74 -1.32
C CYS A 58 -8.62 -9.81 -2.86
N GLY A 59 -8.71 -8.65 -3.53
CA GLY A 59 -8.53 -8.55 -4.98
C GLY A 59 -9.82 -8.28 -5.76
N PRO A 60 -9.83 -8.51 -7.09
CA PRO A 60 -10.89 -7.99 -7.97
C PRO A 60 -12.28 -8.59 -7.73
N LYS A 61 -12.37 -9.68 -6.96
CA LYS A 61 -13.62 -10.34 -6.60
C LYS A 61 -13.90 -10.28 -5.10
N SER A 62 -13.21 -9.40 -4.37
CA SER A 62 -13.41 -9.27 -2.94
C SER A 62 -14.85 -8.85 -2.65
N ASP A 63 -15.50 -9.59 -1.77
CA ASP A 63 -16.86 -9.41 -1.25
C ASP A 63 -16.84 -9.29 0.29
N TYR A 64 -15.71 -8.83 0.82
CA TYR A 64 -15.44 -8.67 2.23
C TYR A 64 -16.49 -7.81 2.92
N ALA A 65 -16.93 -8.27 4.09
CA ALA A 65 -18.00 -7.68 4.85
C ALA A 65 -17.74 -7.79 6.35
N VAL A 66 -18.46 -7.01 7.15
CA VAL A 66 -18.32 -6.92 8.61
C VAL A 66 -19.56 -7.48 9.27
N SER A 67 -19.36 -8.28 10.30
CA SER A 67 -20.42 -8.85 11.14
C SER A 67 -20.16 -8.50 12.60
N VAL A 68 -21.20 -8.61 13.42
CA VAL A 68 -21.14 -8.39 14.86
C VAL A 68 -21.76 -9.56 15.62
N ALA A 69 -21.15 -9.85 16.76
CA ALA A 69 -21.70 -10.70 17.81
C ALA A 69 -21.58 -9.99 19.16
N ARG A 70 -22.36 -10.38 20.16
CA ARG A 70 -22.25 -9.84 21.52
C ARG A 70 -22.38 -10.91 22.59
N SER A 71 -21.86 -10.62 23.77
CA SER A 71 -22.03 -11.46 24.97
C SER A 71 -22.01 -10.63 26.24
N LYS A 72 -22.68 -11.07 27.30
CA LYS A 72 -22.56 -10.46 28.63
C LYS A 72 -21.28 -10.87 29.37
N SER A 73 -20.55 -11.86 28.85
CA SER A 73 -19.27 -12.34 29.37
C SER A 73 -18.22 -12.28 28.27
N LEU A 74 -17.00 -11.84 28.59
CA LEU A 74 -15.91 -11.78 27.61
C LEU A 74 -15.57 -13.17 27.04
N GLN A 75 -15.79 -14.24 27.81
CA GLN A 75 -15.56 -15.62 27.36
C GLN A 75 -16.78 -16.23 26.66
N GLY A 76 -17.79 -15.43 26.35
CA GLY A 76 -19.00 -15.90 25.72
C GLY A 76 -19.99 -16.59 26.66
N PRO A 77 -20.97 -17.32 26.10
CA PRO A 77 -21.17 -17.52 24.66
C PRO A 77 -21.53 -16.22 23.95
N TYR A 78 -21.05 -16.04 22.71
CA TYR A 78 -21.40 -14.91 21.85
C TYR A 78 -22.60 -15.27 20.99
N GLU A 79 -23.64 -14.43 21.02
CA GLU A 79 -24.74 -14.48 20.06
C GLU A 79 -24.38 -13.65 18.82
N LYS A 80 -24.54 -14.22 17.62
CA LYS A 80 -24.40 -13.48 16.36
C LYS A 80 -25.67 -12.66 16.11
N TYR A 81 -25.52 -11.45 15.57
CA TYR A 81 -26.67 -10.69 15.11
C TYR A 81 -27.34 -11.39 13.91
N GLU A 82 -28.67 -11.50 13.92
CA GLU A 82 -29.43 -12.13 12.83
C GLU A 82 -29.35 -11.33 11.53
N GLY A 83 -29.22 -9.99 11.63
CA GLY A 83 -29.08 -9.10 10.48
C GLY A 83 -27.65 -8.97 9.94
N ASN A 84 -26.73 -9.87 10.28
CA ASN A 84 -25.38 -9.84 9.72
C ASN A 84 -25.38 -10.15 8.20
N PRO A 85 -24.48 -9.52 7.41
CA PRO A 85 -23.44 -8.56 7.80
C PRO A 85 -24.00 -7.15 8.06
N ILE A 86 -23.37 -6.40 8.97
CA ILE A 86 -23.76 -5.01 9.30
C ILE A 86 -23.05 -3.95 8.45
N LEU A 87 -22.00 -4.33 7.70
CA LEU A 87 -21.36 -3.47 6.70
C LEU A 87 -20.84 -4.32 5.54
N HIS A 88 -21.03 -3.85 4.32
CA HIS A 88 -20.50 -4.48 3.11
C HIS A 88 -20.22 -3.41 2.03
N GLY A 89 -19.55 -3.82 0.95
CA GLY A 89 -19.34 -2.97 -0.22
C GLY A 89 -20.59 -2.81 -1.09
N GLY A 90 -20.56 -1.86 -2.02
CA GLY A 90 -21.57 -1.56 -3.03
C GLY A 90 -20.93 -0.90 -4.26
N ASP A 91 -21.63 0.07 -4.86
CA ASP A 91 -21.19 0.70 -6.11
C ASP A 91 -19.97 1.62 -5.94
N GLU A 92 -19.86 2.35 -4.82
CA GLU A 92 -18.75 3.27 -4.55
C GLU A 92 -17.51 2.56 -3.97
N ILE A 93 -17.74 1.53 -3.15
CA ILE A 93 -16.72 0.81 -2.41
C ILE A 93 -16.95 -0.68 -2.66
N GLN A 94 -16.04 -1.35 -3.36
CA GLN A 94 -16.23 -2.75 -3.78
C GLN A 94 -16.39 -3.71 -2.58
N SER A 95 -15.56 -3.55 -1.55
CA SER A 95 -15.61 -4.37 -0.33
C SER A 95 -14.91 -3.65 0.82
N CYS A 96 -15.26 -3.99 2.07
CA CYS A 96 -14.61 -3.39 3.24
C CYS A 96 -14.65 -4.30 4.47
N GLY A 97 -13.67 -4.11 5.37
CA GLY A 97 -13.59 -4.85 6.62
C GLY A 97 -12.21 -4.78 7.27
N HIS A 98 -11.97 -5.66 8.24
CA HIS A 98 -10.77 -5.76 9.07
C HIS A 98 -10.41 -4.40 9.69
N GLY A 99 -11.32 -3.92 10.52
CA GLY A 99 -11.22 -2.61 11.13
C GLY A 99 -11.15 -2.65 12.65
N THR A 100 -10.93 -1.46 13.20
CA THR A 100 -10.86 -1.18 14.61
C THR A 100 -11.82 -0.04 14.92
N VAL A 101 -12.51 -0.12 16.06
CA VAL A 101 -13.38 0.97 16.50
C VAL A 101 -12.53 2.03 17.20
N THR A 102 -12.78 3.29 16.87
CA THR A 102 -12.21 4.47 17.53
C THR A 102 -13.34 5.41 17.96
N THR A 103 -13.02 6.38 18.81
CA THR A 103 -13.99 7.34 19.34
C THR A 103 -13.50 8.77 19.17
N THR A 104 -14.43 9.67 18.89
CA THR A 104 -14.21 11.12 18.91
C THR A 104 -14.38 11.66 20.34
N PRO A 105 -13.88 12.88 20.64
CA PRO A 105 -14.03 13.49 21.97
C PRO A 105 -15.48 13.69 22.44
N ASP A 106 -16.44 13.77 21.51
CA ASP A 106 -17.88 13.85 21.80
C ASP A 106 -18.55 12.47 21.98
N GLY A 107 -17.78 11.38 21.93
CA GLY A 107 -18.24 10.02 22.19
C GLY A 107 -18.85 9.28 21.00
N ARG A 108 -18.86 9.86 19.79
CA ARG A 108 -19.25 9.11 18.58
C ARG A 108 -18.22 8.02 18.27
N MET A 109 -18.71 6.88 17.80
CA MET A 109 -17.87 5.75 17.43
C MET A 109 -17.68 5.71 15.91
N TYR A 110 -16.48 5.35 15.49
CA TYR A 110 -16.14 5.17 14.08
C TYR A 110 -15.40 3.86 13.89
N TYR A 111 -15.69 3.15 12.82
CA TYR A 111 -14.98 1.96 12.39
C TYR A 111 -13.95 2.35 11.33
N LEU A 112 -12.67 2.30 11.69
CA LEU A 112 -11.56 2.49 10.76
C LEU A 112 -11.20 1.12 10.18
N CYS A 113 -11.46 0.90 8.91
CA CYS A 113 -11.24 -0.37 8.23
C CYS A 113 -10.57 -0.16 6.88
N HIS A 114 -10.18 -1.25 6.22
CA HIS A 114 -9.67 -1.16 4.86
C HIS A 114 -10.74 -1.56 3.85
N ALA A 115 -10.60 -1.05 2.63
CA ALA A 115 -11.54 -1.26 1.55
C ALA A 115 -10.84 -1.40 0.19
N TYR A 116 -11.53 -2.01 -0.76
CA TYR A 116 -11.23 -1.88 -2.19
C TYR A 116 -12.19 -0.90 -2.83
N PHE A 117 -11.66 -0.06 -3.70
CA PHE A 117 -12.43 0.80 -4.57
C PHE A 117 -12.54 0.17 -5.97
N PRO A 118 -13.66 0.36 -6.68
CA PRO A 118 -13.83 -0.14 -8.04
C PRO A 118 -12.99 0.67 -9.04
N GLY A 119 -12.99 0.24 -10.30
CA GLY A 119 -12.36 1.00 -11.39
C GLY A 119 -10.84 1.08 -11.25
N GLU A 120 -10.28 2.25 -11.52
CA GLU A 120 -8.83 2.47 -11.49
C GLU A 120 -8.25 2.55 -10.07
N ASP A 121 -9.05 2.97 -9.09
CA ASP A 121 -8.64 3.04 -7.69
C ASP A 121 -8.43 1.66 -7.06
N PHE A 122 -8.88 0.58 -7.73
CA PHE A 122 -8.53 -0.79 -7.39
C PHE A 122 -7.00 -1.00 -7.33
N PHE A 123 -6.25 -0.36 -8.23
CA PHE A 123 -4.79 -0.52 -8.32
C PHE A 123 -4.04 0.15 -7.16
N MET A 124 -4.71 0.96 -6.34
CA MET A 124 -4.19 1.50 -5.08
C MET A 124 -4.27 0.47 -3.93
N GLY A 125 -4.79 -0.72 -4.22
CA GLY A 125 -4.94 -1.84 -3.29
C GLY A 125 -5.91 -1.52 -2.16
N ARG A 126 -5.65 -2.08 -0.99
CA ARG A 126 -6.44 -1.84 0.21
C ARG A 126 -6.22 -0.40 0.69
N GLN A 127 -7.30 0.36 0.82
CA GLN A 127 -7.30 1.76 1.23
C GLN A 127 -8.08 1.94 2.53
N PRO A 128 -7.64 2.80 3.47
CA PRO A 128 -8.38 3.03 4.70
C PRO A 128 -9.66 3.83 4.43
N ILE A 129 -10.76 3.41 5.05
CA ILE A 129 -12.03 4.16 5.10
C ILE A 129 -12.50 4.28 6.54
N LEU A 130 -13.36 5.27 6.79
CA LEU A 130 -13.93 5.52 8.11
C LEU A 130 -15.46 5.57 8.00
N GLN A 131 -16.16 4.75 8.79
CA GLN A 131 -17.62 4.65 8.79
C GLN A 131 -18.16 4.88 10.21
N GLU A 132 -19.22 5.69 10.37
CA GLU A 132 -19.77 6.00 11.70
C GLU A 132 -20.60 4.82 12.24
N LEU A 133 -20.30 4.40 13.46
CA LEU A 133 -20.94 3.28 14.16
C LEU A 133 -21.83 3.80 15.28
N VAL A 134 -23.02 3.23 15.43
CA VAL A 134 -24.00 3.60 16.45
C VAL A 134 -24.50 2.36 17.19
N LEU A 135 -24.86 2.53 18.46
CA LEU A 135 -25.59 1.52 19.21
C LEU A 135 -27.09 1.78 19.02
N GLY A 136 -27.79 0.82 18.41
CA GLY A 136 -29.23 0.89 18.21
C GLY A 136 -30.04 0.63 19.48
N ASP A 137 -31.33 0.95 19.44
CA ASP A 137 -32.28 0.68 20.54
C ASP A 137 -32.50 -0.83 20.78
N ASP A 138 -32.15 -1.66 19.81
CA ASP A 138 -32.10 -3.13 19.89
C ASP A 138 -30.83 -3.67 20.59
N ALA A 139 -29.99 -2.74 21.07
CA ALA A 139 -28.68 -2.98 21.64
C ALA A 139 -27.70 -3.69 20.69
N TRP A 140 -27.87 -3.56 19.37
CA TRP A 140 -26.89 -4.00 18.37
C TRP A 140 -26.11 -2.82 17.80
N LEU A 141 -24.91 -3.11 17.28
CA LEU A 141 -24.11 -2.12 16.59
C LEU A 141 -24.55 -2.05 15.13
N HIS A 142 -24.81 -0.84 14.66
CA HIS A 142 -25.22 -0.54 13.30
C HIS A 142 -24.33 0.56 12.72
N PHE A 143 -24.26 0.63 11.41
CA PHE A 143 -23.66 1.76 10.72
C PHE A 143 -24.71 2.82 10.46
N LYS A 144 -24.37 4.08 10.74
CA LYS A 144 -25.33 5.19 10.77
C LYS A 144 -26.04 5.40 9.43
N ASP A 145 -25.31 5.24 8.34
CA ASP A 145 -25.78 5.50 6.98
C ASP A 145 -26.29 4.22 6.27
N GLY A 146 -26.47 3.13 7.04
CA GLY A 146 -26.91 1.83 6.54
C GLY A 146 -25.77 0.82 6.38
N GLU A 147 -26.08 -0.34 5.81
CA GLU A 147 -25.17 -1.49 5.72
C GLU A 147 -24.22 -1.44 4.52
N THR A 148 -24.43 -0.52 3.58
CA THR A 148 -23.54 -0.32 2.42
C THR A 148 -22.57 0.82 2.71
N ALA A 149 -21.26 0.54 2.63
CA ALA A 149 -20.25 1.56 2.85
C ALA A 149 -20.32 2.68 1.80
N SER A 150 -20.12 3.92 2.22
CA SER A 150 -20.10 5.10 1.35
C SER A 150 -18.79 5.88 1.49
N THR A 151 -18.52 6.76 0.53
CA THR A 151 -17.38 7.66 0.52
C THR A 151 -17.68 9.03 1.12
N GLU A 152 -18.96 9.40 1.23
CA GLU A 152 -19.38 10.73 1.66
C GLU A 152 -20.01 10.67 3.06
N HIS A 153 -19.35 11.31 4.03
CA HIS A 153 -19.84 11.41 5.40
C HIS A 153 -19.60 12.80 5.98
N PRO A 154 -20.42 13.24 6.96
CA PRO A 154 -20.11 14.39 7.77
C PRO A 154 -18.73 14.22 8.45
N LEU A 155 -17.91 15.26 8.42
CA LEU A 155 -16.60 15.21 9.07
C LEU A 155 -16.76 14.90 10.57
N PRO A 156 -15.92 14.02 11.13
CA PRO A 156 -16.02 13.62 12.53
C PRO A 156 -15.71 14.78 13.48
N LEU A 157 -15.00 15.82 13.02
CA LEU A 157 -14.60 16.96 13.82
C LEU A 157 -15.10 18.27 13.19
N ALA A 158 -15.84 19.07 13.97
CA ALA A 158 -16.39 20.34 13.53
C ALA A 158 -15.29 21.34 13.14
N GLY A 159 -15.54 22.15 12.10
CA GLY A 159 -14.62 23.19 11.63
C GLY A 159 -13.40 22.67 10.85
N GLN A 160 -13.30 21.35 10.64
CA GLN A 160 -12.30 20.78 9.73
C GLN A 160 -12.77 20.85 8.29
N VAL A 161 -11.82 20.82 7.36
CA VAL A 161 -12.08 20.72 5.92
C VAL A 161 -11.15 19.65 5.33
N GLN A 162 -11.67 18.85 4.41
CA GLN A 162 -10.85 17.89 3.68
C GLN A 162 -9.88 18.66 2.78
N GLN A 163 -8.61 18.28 2.85
CA GLN A 163 -7.57 18.84 1.99
C GLN A 163 -7.38 17.95 0.76
N PRO A 164 -7.00 18.52 -0.39
CA PRO A 164 -6.59 17.72 -1.54
C PRO A 164 -5.40 16.83 -1.18
N LEU A 165 -5.27 15.70 -1.89
CA LEU A 165 -4.11 14.82 -1.75
C LEU A 165 -2.82 15.60 -2.05
N PRO A 166 -1.86 15.64 -1.11
CA PRO A 166 -0.64 16.41 -1.32
C PRO A 166 0.28 15.70 -2.32
N ASP A 167 0.93 16.49 -3.15
CA ASP A 167 2.11 16.05 -3.88
C ASP A 167 3.24 15.69 -2.91
N PHE A 168 4.18 14.86 -3.38
CA PHE A 168 5.40 14.53 -2.65
C PHE A 168 6.61 15.17 -3.33
N TYR A 169 7.48 15.81 -2.55
CA TYR A 169 8.75 16.34 -3.03
C TYR A 169 9.83 16.12 -1.98
N ASP A 170 10.98 15.61 -2.40
CA ASP A 170 12.17 15.46 -1.56
C ASP A 170 13.38 15.91 -2.36
N ASP A 171 14.05 16.97 -1.90
CA ASP A 171 15.27 17.53 -2.48
C ASP A 171 16.54 17.07 -1.75
N PHE A 172 16.38 16.17 -0.77
CA PHE A 172 17.47 15.56 -0.01
C PHE A 172 18.40 16.56 0.70
N THR A 173 17.89 17.77 0.99
CA THR A 173 18.63 18.80 1.77
C THR A 173 18.56 18.58 3.28
N SER A 174 17.55 17.82 3.74
CA SER A 174 17.37 17.38 5.12
C SER A 174 18.50 16.44 5.59
N ASP A 175 18.76 16.39 6.90
CA ASP A 175 19.68 15.44 7.53
C ASP A 175 19.09 14.03 7.68
N ARG A 176 17.80 13.89 7.41
CA ARG A 176 17.04 12.63 7.50
C ARG A 176 16.19 12.44 6.26
N LEU A 177 16.15 11.18 5.82
CA LEU A 177 15.24 10.75 4.77
C LEU A 177 13.79 10.90 5.25
N ARG A 178 12.92 11.37 4.36
CA ARG A 178 11.49 11.49 4.61
C ARG A 178 10.86 10.14 5.00
N VAL A 179 9.88 10.18 5.90
CA VAL A 179 9.26 8.97 6.50
C VAL A 179 8.40 8.19 5.52
N GLU A 180 7.97 8.83 4.43
CA GLU A 180 7.16 8.22 3.38
C GLU A 180 7.92 7.20 2.54
N TRP A 181 9.26 7.26 2.56
CA TRP A 181 10.10 6.31 1.84
C TRP A 181 10.04 4.92 2.50
N THR A 182 9.75 3.92 1.68
CA THR A 182 9.81 2.51 2.07
C THR A 182 10.77 1.77 1.13
N TRP A 183 11.31 0.64 1.58
CA TRP A 183 12.17 -0.19 0.73
C TRP A 183 11.71 -1.64 0.74
N ASN A 184 12.24 -2.41 -0.21
CA ASN A 184 11.98 -3.85 -0.33
C ASN A 184 12.71 -4.67 0.75
N TYR A 185 12.39 -4.42 2.02
CA TYR A 185 13.05 -5.00 3.20
C TYR A 185 13.29 -6.51 3.16
N PRO A 186 12.36 -7.38 2.69
CA PRO A 186 12.65 -8.80 2.64
C PRO A 186 13.79 -9.18 1.68
N PHE A 187 14.09 -8.32 0.70
CA PHE A 187 14.94 -8.64 -0.46
C PHE A 187 16.22 -7.80 -0.54
N ALA A 188 16.27 -6.62 0.09
CA ALA A 188 17.47 -5.78 0.07
C ALA A 188 17.68 -5.03 1.38
N THR A 189 18.95 -4.74 1.68
CA THR A 189 19.37 -3.77 2.68
C THR A 189 19.88 -2.53 1.94
N PRO A 190 19.17 -1.40 1.98
CA PRO A 190 19.60 -0.20 1.29
C PRO A 190 20.74 0.48 2.05
N HIS A 191 21.69 1.01 1.30
CA HIS A 191 22.72 1.91 1.79
C HIS A 191 22.38 3.31 1.28
N ILE A 192 21.91 4.17 2.18
CA ILE A 192 21.41 5.51 1.85
C ILE A 192 22.28 6.55 2.52
N GLN A 193 22.80 7.48 1.74
CA GLN A 193 23.53 8.63 2.25
C GLN A 193 22.95 9.92 1.68
N LEU A 194 22.62 10.86 2.55
CA LEU A 194 22.23 12.22 2.17
C LEU A 194 23.43 13.15 2.31
N PHE A 195 23.74 13.89 1.25
CA PHE A 195 24.82 14.89 1.29
C PHE A 195 24.64 15.93 0.19
N GLY A 196 24.89 17.20 0.52
CA GLY A 196 24.91 18.28 -0.48
C GLY A 196 23.63 18.44 -1.30
N GLY A 197 22.45 18.14 -0.72
CA GLY A 197 21.17 18.17 -1.43
C GLY A 197 21.03 17.04 -2.45
N ARG A 198 21.52 15.84 -2.10
CA ARG A 198 21.51 14.65 -2.95
C ARG A 198 21.29 13.40 -2.11
N LEU A 199 20.77 12.37 -2.75
CA LEU A 199 20.66 11.02 -2.22
C LEU A 199 21.60 10.10 -3.00
N SER A 200 22.55 9.47 -2.30
CA SER A 200 23.22 8.27 -2.79
C SER A 200 22.44 7.05 -2.37
N LEU A 201 22.09 6.22 -3.35
CA LEU A 201 21.47 4.91 -3.18
C LEU A 201 22.43 3.83 -3.69
N SER A 202 22.80 2.94 -2.80
CA SER A 202 23.25 1.60 -3.16
C SER A 202 22.53 0.59 -2.27
N GLY A 203 22.90 -0.68 -2.32
CA GLY A 203 22.33 -1.66 -1.42
C GLY A 203 22.86 -3.06 -1.66
N GLU A 204 22.65 -3.89 -0.65
CA GLU A 204 23.02 -5.31 -0.66
C GLU A 204 21.78 -6.17 -0.84
N PRO A 205 21.72 -7.01 -1.89
CA PRO A 205 20.65 -7.99 -2.02
C PRO A 205 20.75 -9.02 -0.89
N LYS A 206 19.60 -9.39 -0.33
CA LYS A 206 19.48 -10.50 0.63
C LYS A 206 19.46 -11.83 -0.12
N ALA A 207 19.63 -12.94 0.62
CA ALA A 207 19.56 -14.27 0.02
C ALA A 207 18.25 -14.46 -0.78
N ASP A 208 18.35 -15.07 -1.96
CA ASP A 208 17.25 -15.34 -2.89
C ASP A 208 16.56 -14.09 -3.50
N ALA A 209 17.12 -12.89 -3.34
CA ALA A 209 16.63 -11.71 -4.03
C ALA A 209 16.89 -11.79 -5.54
N GLY A 210 15.83 -11.63 -6.32
CA GLY A 210 15.82 -11.58 -7.77
C GLY A 210 16.06 -10.18 -8.32
N ALA A 211 15.69 -9.12 -7.60
CA ALA A 211 15.81 -7.72 -8.01
C ALA A 211 16.81 -6.92 -7.15
N GLY A 212 17.08 -5.70 -7.59
CA GLY A 212 17.91 -4.74 -6.87
C GLY A 212 17.23 -4.09 -5.66
N THR A 213 17.85 -3.03 -5.17
CA THR A 213 17.31 -2.18 -4.11
C THR A 213 16.29 -1.20 -4.70
N ALA A 214 15.08 -1.23 -4.18
CA ALA A 214 13.99 -0.32 -4.54
C ALA A 214 13.65 0.56 -3.34
N LEU A 215 13.74 1.87 -3.51
CA LEU A 215 13.33 2.89 -2.52
C LEU A 215 12.10 3.60 -3.08
N CYS A 216 10.94 3.31 -2.51
CA CYS A 216 9.64 3.53 -3.12
C CYS A 216 8.71 4.38 -2.25
N LEU A 217 7.76 5.03 -2.93
CA LEU A 217 6.63 5.75 -2.34
C LEU A 217 5.35 4.96 -2.56
N ARG A 218 4.40 5.08 -1.62
CA ARG A 218 3.04 4.58 -1.84
C ARG A 218 2.25 5.60 -2.67
N PRO A 219 1.68 5.22 -3.82
CA PRO A 219 0.81 6.13 -4.57
C PRO A 219 -0.48 6.38 -3.79
N VAL A 220 -1.01 7.60 -3.91
CA VAL A 220 -2.27 8.04 -3.28
C VAL A 220 -3.35 8.42 -4.29
N ALA A 221 -3.07 8.27 -5.59
CA ALA A 221 -4.01 8.45 -6.69
C ALA A 221 -3.72 7.41 -7.79
N ALA A 222 -4.72 7.10 -8.63
CA ALA A 222 -4.55 6.24 -9.80
C ALA A 222 -3.75 6.93 -10.93
N ASP A 223 -3.84 8.25 -11.01
CA ASP A 223 -3.15 9.09 -12.00
C ASP A 223 -2.08 9.95 -11.32
N TYR A 224 -0.81 9.78 -11.72
CA TYR A 224 0.29 10.56 -11.18
C TYR A 224 1.53 10.54 -12.07
N THR A 225 2.50 11.39 -11.76
CA THR A 225 3.85 11.31 -12.30
C THR A 225 4.85 11.15 -11.17
N PHE A 226 5.92 10.38 -11.40
CA PHE A 226 7.10 10.29 -10.54
C PHE A 226 8.33 10.69 -11.33
N GLU A 227 9.10 11.64 -10.81
CA GLU A 227 10.23 12.25 -11.50
C GLU A 227 11.46 12.34 -10.58
N THR A 228 12.64 12.17 -11.16
CA THR A 228 13.93 12.35 -10.49
C THR A 228 15.00 12.81 -11.49
N VAL A 229 16.14 13.23 -10.98
CA VAL A 229 17.38 13.44 -11.74
C VAL A 229 18.41 12.45 -11.28
N LEU A 230 18.88 11.61 -12.19
CA LEU A 230 20.04 10.76 -12.00
C LEU A 230 21.30 11.51 -12.43
N LEU A 231 22.27 11.68 -11.53
CA LEU A 231 23.44 12.52 -11.77
C LEU A 231 24.62 11.75 -12.35
N ASN A 232 24.86 10.51 -11.92
CA ASN A 232 26.11 9.81 -12.22
C ASN A 232 25.99 8.67 -13.24
N GLN A 233 27.06 8.44 -13.99
CA GLN A 233 27.21 7.32 -14.92
C GLN A 233 28.29 6.35 -14.44
N ASN A 234 27.95 5.07 -14.38
CA ASN A 234 28.79 3.95 -13.95
C ASN A 234 28.12 2.63 -14.35
N GLU A 235 28.79 1.50 -14.08
CA GLU A 235 28.36 0.15 -14.48
C GLU A 235 27.13 -0.40 -13.73
N ALA A 236 26.68 0.25 -12.64
CA ALA A 236 25.45 -0.14 -11.96
C ALA A 236 24.22 0.29 -12.76
N ARG A 237 23.18 -0.55 -12.74
CA ARG A 237 21.85 -0.22 -13.27
C ARG A 237 21.11 0.61 -12.24
N LYS A 238 20.64 1.78 -12.62
CA LYS A 238 20.03 2.73 -11.68
C LYS A 238 19.07 3.68 -12.37
N GLY A 239 18.03 4.10 -11.68
CA GLY A 239 17.00 4.96 -12.27
C GLY A 239 15.72 4.89 -11.48
N ILE A 240 14.60 4.69 -12.18
CA ILE A 240 13.28 4.60 -11.55
C ILE A 240 12.61 3.27 -11.85
N THR A 241 11.77 2.83 -10.92
CA THR A 241 11.00 1.58 -11.01
C THR A 241 9.53 1.82 -10.70
N MET A 242 8.67 0.97 -11.27
CA MET A 242 7.35 0.66 -10.75
C MET A 242 7.42 -0.75 -10.15
N TYR A 243 7.55 -0.81 -8.82
CA TYR A 243 7.88 -2.01 -8.06
C TYR A 243 6.62 -2.68 -7.50
N GLY A 244 6.25 -3.85 -8.05
CA GLY A 244 5.25 -4.73 -7.46
C GLY A 244 5.88 -5.55 -6.33
N ASP A 245 6.81 -6.44 -6.72
CA ASP A 245 7.67 -7.21 -5.83
C ASP A 245 9.02 -7.53 -6.49
N ASP A 246 9.83 -8.34 -5.81
CA ASP A 246 11.16 -8.75 -6.25
C ASP A 246 11.18 -9.59 -7.54
N ARG A 247 10.03 -10.13 -7.94
CA ARG A 247 9.84 -10.94 -9.15
C ARG A 247 9.05 -10.21 -10.23
N ASN A 248 8.38 -9.11 -9.89
CA ASN A 248 7.44 -8.39 -10.75
C ASN A 248 7.64 -6.88 -10.63
N LEU A 249 8.37 -6.30 -11.58
CA LEU A 249 8.61 -4.86 -11.63
C LEU A 249 8.85 -4.36 -13.06
N LEU A 250 8.51 -3.10 -13.30
CA LEU A 250 9.00 -2.35 -14.46
C LEU A 250 10.14 -1.45 -14.01
N SER A 251 11.16 -1.28 -14.84
CA SER A 251 12.23 -0.33 -14.55
C SER A 251 12.72 0.35 -15.81
N ILE A 252 13.11 1.61 -15.66
CA ILE A 252 14.00 2.29 -16.59
C ILE A 252 15.29 2.57 -15.83
N THR A 253 16.38 1.98 -16.32
CA THR A 253 17.69 2.08 -15.67
C THR A 253 18.72 2.62 -16.65
N CYS A 254 19.59 3.49 -16.17
CA CYS A 254 20.81 3.90 -16.85
C CYS A 254 21.95 3.02 -16.37
N ARG A 255 22.65 2.39 -17.31
CA ARG A 255 23.92 1.72 -17.10
C ARG A 255 24.95 2.32 -18.05
N ASN A 256 26.06 2.83 -17.51
CA ASN A 256 26.96 3.72 -18.24
C ASN A 256 26.16 4.89 -18.83
N ASN A 257 26.13 5.05 -20.15
CA ASN A 257 25.33 6.04 -20.87
C ASN A 257 24.10 5.44 -21.59
N GLN A 258 23.67 4.23 -21.23
CA GLN A 258 22.60 3.50 -21.90
C GLN A 258 21.37 3.39 -21.01
N LEU A 259 20.21 3.87 -21.49
CA LEU A 259 18.92 3.66 -20.85
C LEU A 259 18.28 2.35 -21.33
N GLU A 260 17.81 1.55 -20.37
CA GLU A 260 17.21 0.24 -20.58
C GLU A 260 15.84 0.19 -19.90
N LEU A 261 14.78 -0.01 -20.69
CA LEU A 261 13.43 -0.26 -20.20
C LEU A 261 13.17 -1.78 -20.17
N SER A 262 12.87 -2.32 -18.99
CA SER A 262 12.64 -3.75 -18.81
C SER A 262 11.38 -4.05 -17.98
N LEU A 263 10.81 -5.22 -18.24
CA LEU A 263 9.82 -5.88 -17.40
C LEU A 263 10.47 -7.12 -16.78
N ARG A 264 10.44 -7.20 -15.46
CA ARG A 264 10.60 -8.46 -14.74
C ARG A 264 9.22 -9.04 -14.46
N LYS A 265 8.97 -10.27 -14.92
CA LYS A 265 7.74 -11.01 -14.63
C LYS A 265 8.11 -12.41 -14.15
N ASP A 266 7.60 -12.80 -12.99
CA ASP A 266 7.92 -14.08 -12.32
C ASP A 266 9.44 -14.32 -12.15
N GLY A 267 10.22 -13.25 -11.99
CA GLY A 267 11.67 -13.28 -11.84
C GLY A 267 12.44 -13.27 -13.16
N LYS A 268 11.77 -13.42 -14.30
CA LYS A 268 12.40 -13.32 -15.63
C LYS A 268 12.36 -11.89 -16.14
N GLU A 269 13.53 -11.34 -16.44
CA GLU A 269 13.66 -10.01 -17.03
C GLU A 269 13.61 -10.06 -18.57
N THR A 270 12.85 -9.14 -19.16
CA THR A 270 12.68 -8.99 -20.62
C THR A 270 12.76 -7.50 -21.00
N PRO A 271 13.61 -7.11 -21.96
CA PRO A 271 13.63 -5.73 -22.46
C PRO A 271 12.33 -5.41 -23.19
N LEU A 272 11.78 -4.23 -22.97
CA LEU A 272 10.55 -3.77 -23.63
C LEU A 272 10.81 -2.86 -24.83
N ALA A 273 12.01 -2.30 -24.95
CA ALA A 273 12.43 -1.45 -26.04
C ALA A 273 13.92 -1.67 -26.35
N ALA A 274 14.38 -1.23 -27.53
CA ALA A 274 15.80 -1.13 -27.79
C ALA A 274 16.43 -0.14 -26.81
N PRO A 275 17.64 -0.40 -26.29
CA PRO A 275 18.31 0.55 -25.41
C PRO A 275 18.57 1.89 -26.09
N VAL A 276 18.46 2.97 -25.33
CA VAL A 276 18.73 4.33 -25.81
C VAL A 276 20.14 4.72 -25.39
N ILE A 277 21.00 5.00 -26.36
CA ILE A 277 22.35 5.53 -26.10
C ILE A 277 22.25 7.04 -25.91
N LEU A 278 22.56 7.50 -24.71
CA LEU A 278 22.57 8.92 -24.40
C LEU A 278 23.85 9.57 -24.92
N PRO A 279 23.78 10.77 -25.50
CA PRO A 279 24.95 11.53 -25.96
C PRO A 279 25.69 12.20 -24.79
N ILE A 280 26.03 11.40 -23.78
CA ILE A 280 26.73 11.79 -22.55
C ILE A 280 27.91 10.84 -22.32
N PRO A 281 28.94 11.25 -21.55
CA PRO A 281 30.04 10.37 -21.18
C PRO A 281 29.57 9.11 -20.45
N GLU A 282 30.24 7.98 -20.67
CA GLU A 282 29.96 6.71 -19.97
C GLU A 282 30.24 6.77 -18.46
N ARG A 283 31.01 7.78 -18.02
CA ARG A 283 31.39 8.01 -16.62
C ARG A 283 31.39 9.49 -16.31
N GLY A 284 31.07 9.83 -15.06
CA GLY A 284 31.06 11.19 -14.55
C GLY A 284 29.70 11.59 -14.01
N GLU A 285 29.49 12.89 -13.86
CA GLU A 285 28.23 13.48 -13.40
C GLU A 285 27.58 14.28 -14.53
N THR A 286 26.76 13.63 -15.36
CA THR A 286 25.87 14.31 -16.32
C THR A 286 24.41 14.06 -15.94
N PRO A 287 23.62 15.11 -15.64
CA PRO A 287 22.22 14.95 -15.26
C PRO A 287 21.38 14.26 -16.35
N VAL A 288 20.63 13.24 -15.95
CA VAL A 288 19.60 12.57 -16.75
C VAL A 288 18.29 12.61 -15.97
N TYR A 289 17.33 13.35 -16.49
CA TYR A 289 16.01 13.46 -15.90
C TYR A 289 15.19 12.24 -16.32
N LEU A 290 14.55 11.59 -15.37
CA LEU A 290 13.72 10.41 -15.61
C LEU A 290 12.31 10.68 -15.08
N ARG A 291 11.29 10.30 -15.85
CA ARG A 291 9.90 10.43 -15.45
C ARG A 291 9.12 9.16 -15.77
N LEU A 292 8.36 8.68 -14.79
CA LEU A 292 7.30 7.71 -14.92
C LEU A 292 5.97 8.48 -14.87
N GLN A 293 5.10 8.24 -15.85
CA GLN A 293 3.69 8.63 -15.80
C GLN A 293 2.86 7.37 -15.59
N VAL A 294 1.93 7.43 -14.63
CA VAL A 294 0.96 6.38 -14.35
C VAL A 294 -0.42 6.91 -14.66
N LYS A 295 -1.19 6.12 -15.42
CA LYS A 295 -2.58 6.38 -15.76
C LYS A 295 -3.44 5.17 -15.42
N ALA A 296 -4.64 5.42 -14.90
CA ALA A 296 -5.60 4.40 -14.47
C ALA A 296 -4.95 3.32 -13.58
N GLY A 297 -3.95 3.70 -12.78
CA GLY A 297 -3.18 2.85 -11.87
C GLY A 297 -2.31 1.75 -12.50
N CYS A 298 -2.51 1.42 -13.78
CA CYS A 298 -1.92 0.24 -14.43
C CYS A 298 -1.33 0.48 -15.83
N GLN A 299 -1.37 1.73 -16.30
CA GLN A 299 -0.77 2.14 -17.56
C GLN A 299 0.45 3.02 -17.32
N TYR A 300 1.59 2.60 -17.86
CA TYR A 300 2.88 3.23 -17.56
C TYR A 300 3.51 3.82 -18.81
N ALA A 301 3.95 5.07 -18.74
CA ALA A 301 4.77 5.70 -19.77
C ALA A 301 6.07 6.23 -19.16
N PHE A 302 7.19 5.96 -19.83
CA PHE A 302 8.53 6.32 -19.36
C PHE A 302 9.15 7.35 -20.29
N PHE A 303 9.72 8.39 -19.68
CA PHE A 303 10.33 9.51 -20.38
C PHE A 303 11.71 9.80 -19.82
N TYR A 304 12.57 10.37 -20.66
CA TYR A 304 13.84 10.96 -20.23
C TYR A 304 14.03 12.37 -20.80
N SER A 305 14.89 13.15 -20.17
CA SER A 305 15.36 14.44 -20.67
C SER A 305 16.82 14.67 -20.28
N LEU A 306 17.55 15.43 -21.09
CA LEU A 306 18.93 15.85 -20.81
C LEU A 306 19.01 17.30 -20.29
N ASN A 307 17.89 18.03 -20.29
CA ASN A 307 17.83 19.43 -19.89
C ASN A 307 16.64 19.74 -18.95
N GLY A 308 15.86 18.73 -18.57
CA GLY A 308 14.68 18.84 -17.71
C GLY A 308 13.45 19.48 -18.38
N LYS A 309 13.56 19.90 -19.65
CA LYS A 309 12.52 20.64 -20.38
C LYS A 309 11.97 19.84 -21.54
N ASP A 310 12.85 19.32 -22.39
CA ASP A 310 12.49 18.58 -23.59
C ASP A 310 12.45 17.09 -23.25
N TRP A 311 11.25 16.51 -23.21
CA TRP A 311 11.02 15.13 -22.79
C TRP A 311 10.84 14.22 -23.99
N THR A 312 11.59 13.11 -24.01
CA THR A 312 11.46 12.05 -25.00
C THR A 312 10.83 10.82 -24.36
N GLN A 313 9.74 10.34 -24.95
CA GLN A 313 9.10 9.08 -24.56
C GLN A 313 9.89 7.90 -25.14
N ILE A 314 10.22 6.91 -24.33
CA ILE A 314 11.07 5.77 -24.76
C ILE A 314 10.27 4.73 -25.54
N LYS A 315 9.01 4.52 -25.13
CA LYS A 315 8.10 3.57 -25.74
C LYS A 315 6.67 4.05 -25.54
N GLN A 316 5.79 3.65 -26.45
CA GLN A 316 4.35 3.65 -26.20
C GLN A 316 4.00 3.02 -24.84
N GLN A 317 2.87 3.47 -24.31
CA GLN A 317 2.36 3.12 -22.99
C GLN A 317 2.35 1.59 -22.78
N VAL A 318 2.84 1.16 -21.61
CA VAL A 318 2.87 -0.24 -21.17
C VAL A 318 1.67 -0.47 -20.27
N GLN A 319 0.72 -1.30 -20.71
CA GLN A 319 -0.37 -1.79 -19.87
C GLN A 319 0.13 -2.99 -19.07
N ASN A 320 0.11 -2.92 -17.73
CA ASN A 320 0.46 -4.06 -16.88
C ASN A 320 -0.27 -4.02 -15.53
N ALA A 321 -1.42 -4.69 -15.48
CA ALA A 321 -2.22 -4.88 -14.28
C ALA A 321 -1.61 -5.93 -13.33
N ASP A 322 -0.74 -6.81 -13.83
CA ASP A 322 -0.17 -7.95 -13.06
C ASP A 322 0.90 -7.51 -12.05
N LEU A 323 1.34 -6.25 -12.09
CA LEU A 323 2.25 -5.71 -11.06
C LEU A 323 1.58 -5.58 -9.69
N VAL A 324 0.26 -5.39 -9.68
CA VAL A 324 -0.53 -5.37 -8.45
C VAL A 324 -0.85 -6.81 -8.09
N GLN A 325 -0.43 -7.21 -6.89
CA GLN A 325 -0.84 -8.49 -6.31
C GLN A 325 -1.96 -8.28 -5.31
N TRP A 326 -2.66 -9.36 -4.98
CA TRP A 326 -3.85 -9.30 -4.12
C TRP A 326 -3.58 -8.67 -2.74
N ASP A 327 -2.36 -8.67 -2.22
CA ASP A 327 -1.97 -8.08 -0.93
C ASP A 327 -1.14 -6.79 -1.05
N ARG A 328 -0.73 -6.38 -2.26
CA ARG A 328 0.32 -5.38 -2.51
C ARG A 328 -0.05 -4.39 -3.61
N VAL A 329 0.50 -3.19 -3.48
CA VAL A 329 0.36 -2.10 -4.45
C VAL A 329 1.68 -1.96 -5.21
N ALA A 330 1.59 -1.74 -6.52
CA ALA A 330 2.75 -1.36 -7.31
C ALA A 330 3.19 0.06 -6.93
N ARG A 331 4.48 0.25 -6.66
CA ARG A 331 4.99 1.50 -6.07
C ARG A 331 6.05 2.16 -6.96
N PRO A 332 5.92 3.45 -7.30
CA PRO A 332 6.98 4.17 -7.96
C PRO A 332 8.16 4.36 -7.01
N GLY A 333 9.38 4.41 -7.53
CA GLY A 333 10.54 4.66 -6.69
C GLY A 333 11.85 4.79 -7.44
N LEU A 334 12.89 5.07 -6.66
CA LEU A 334 14.29 5.04 -7.08
C LEU A 334 14.78 3.59 -7.05
N TYR A 335 15.65 3.24 -7.99
CA TYR A 335 16.15 1.88 -8.14
C TYR A 335 17.67 1.85 -8.29
N TYR A 336 18.29 0.85 -7.67
CA TYR A 336 19.71 0.53 -7.79
C TYR A 336 19.93 -0.98 -7.88
N GLU A 337 20.73 -1.42 -8.84
CA GLU A 337 21.18 -2.79 -8.99
C GLU A 337 22.63 -2.81 -9.51
N GLY A 338 23.57 -3.22 -8.66
CA GLY A 338 24.98 -3.27 -9.01
C GLY A 338 25.83 -3.88 -7.91
N LYS A 339 27.00 -4.43 -8.29
CA LYS A 339 28.00 -4.94 -7.35
C LYS A 339 28.89 -3.83 -6.79
N THR A 340 29.12 -2.79 -7.57
CA THR A 340 29.96 -1.64 -7.24
C THR A 340 29.31 -0.37 -7.77
N GLY A 341 29.66 0.76 -7.15
CA GLY A 341 29.10 2.06 -7.49
C GLY A 341 27.85 2.39 -6.67
N GLU A 342 27.21 3.48 -7.06
CA GLU A 342 26.04 4.05 -6.40
C GLU A 342 25.17 4.75 -7.44
N ALA A 343 23.93 5.05 -7.06
CA ALA A 343 23.06 5.96 -7.79
C ALA A 343 22.94 7.29 -7.07
N LEU A 344 23.32 8.37 -7.74
CA LEU A 344 23.21 9.72 -7.20
C LEU A 344 21.96 10.40 -7.75
N PHE A 345 21.05 10.77 -6.86
CA PHE A 345 19.80 11.45 -7.19
C PHE A 345 19.76 12.86 -6.61
N GLU A 346 19.23 13.83 -7.36
CA GLU A 346 19.10 15.23 -6.91
C GLU A 346 17.77 15.51 -6.21
N TYR A 347 16.67 14.95 -6.70
CA TYR A 347 15.35 15.03 -6.05
C TYR A 347 14.47 13.84 -6.40
N ALA A 348 13.38 13.68 -5.68
CA ALA A 348 12.23 12.88 -6.10
C ALA A 348 10.95 13.70 -6.00
N LEU A 349 10.12 13.63 -7.04
CA LEU A 349 8.89 14.40 -7.14
C LEU A 349 7.75 13.50 -7.62
N MET A 350 6.72 13.34 -6.79
CA MET A 350 5.47 12.69 -7.18
C MET A 350 4.37 13.73 -7.25
N ARG A 351 3.79 13.93 -8.43
CA ARG A 351 2.63 14.81 -8.61
C ARG A 351 1.38 14.00 -8.86
N ASN A 352 0.40 14.12 -7.96
CA ASN A 352 -0.91 13.48 -8.13
C ASN A 352 -1.74 14.30 -9.11
N GLN A 353 -2.47 13.62 -9.99
CA GLN A 353 -3.42 14.27 -10.89
C GLN A 353 -4.81 14.00 -10.32
N GLN A 354 -5.52 15.08 -9.98
CA GLN A 354 -6.90 15.06 -9.49
C GLN A 354 -7.86 15.41 -10.62
#